data_AF-A0A420CXE5-F1
#
_entry.id   AF-A0A420CXE5-F1
#
_cell.length_a   1.000
_cell.length_b   1.000
_cell.length_c   1.000
_cell.angle_alpha   90.00
_cell.angle_beta   90.00
_cell.angle_gamma   90.00
#
_symmetry.space_group_name_H-M   'P 1'
#
loop_
_entity.id
_entity.type
_entity.pdbx_description
1 polymer ?
#
loop_
_entity_poly.entity_id
_entity_poly.type
_entity_poly.pdbx_seq_one_letter_code
_entity_poly.pdbx_strand_id
1 'polypeptide(L)'
;MISVFLKEQTKQQHDDTEAKLQSQKIFDKSYTLNDYKTLLIHNYKLISRYEPQIQEKLKAYPELKLELRSKIDALRTDLNNLNIQTENENPTHNLENEAEAFGALYVMEGSTLGGNVIAKQLKKNPEFENVEFNYFGVYGENTGPYWQEFKSIIDDKITEEHYKDCVAGAKKAYQLLA
;
A
#
# COMPACT_ATOMS: atom_id res chain seq x y z
N MET A 1 21.77 -1.79 0.40
CA MET A 1 20.58 -1.31 -0.33
C MET A 1 19.44 -1.27 0.66
N ILE A 2 18.81 -0.10 0.79
CA ILE A 2 17.76 0.14 1.79
C ILE A 2 16.53 -0.74 1.52
N SER A 3 16.21 -1.06 0.26
CA SER A 3 15.07 -1.90 -0.09
C SER A 3 15.14 -3.31 0.52
N VAL A 4 16.34 -3.91 0.54
CA VAL A 4 16.60 -5.21 1.19
C VAL A 4 16.50 -5.06 2.70
N PHE A 5 17.10 -4.00 3.25
CA PHE A 5 17.06 -3.73 4.69
C PHE A 5 15.63 -3.50 5.19
N LEU A 6 14.81 -2.73 4.47
CA LEU A 6 13.38 -2.53 4.77
C LEU A 6 12.64 -3.86 4.81
N LYS A 7 12.80 -4.70 3.78
CA LYS A 7 12.17 -6.03 3.73
C LYS A 7 12.49 -6.88 4.96
N GLU A 8 13.74 -6.85 5.42
CA GLU A 8 14.16 -7.59 6.62
C GLU A 8 13.59 -6.95 7.90
N GLN A 9 13.70 -5.62 8.04
CA GLN A 9 13.31 -4.89 9.24
C GLN A 9 11.79 -4.74 9.42
N THR A 10 11.00 -4.97 8.37
CA THR A 10 9.53 -4.95 8.42
C THR A 10 8.88 -6.31 8.19
N LYS A 11 9.67 -7.40 8.22
CA LYS A 11 9.15 -8.75 7.99
C LYS A 11 8.03 -9.12 8.96
N GLN A 12 8.20 -8.85 10.25
CA GLN A 12 7.19 -9.18 11.24
C GLN A 12 5.88 -8.42 10.98
N GLN A 13 5.97 -7.12 10.68
CA GLN A 13 4.79 -6.29 10.38
C GLN A 13 4.05 -6.76 9.12
N HIS A 14 4.80 -7.21 8.11
CA HIS A 14 4.22 -7.83 6.92
C HIS A 14 3.46 -9.12 7.28
N ASP A 15 4.11 -10.03 8.00
CA ASP A 15 3.51 -11.31 8.40
C ASP A 15 2.26 -11.10 9.30
N ASP A 16 2.32 -10.13 10.22
CA ASP A 16 1.18 -9.76 11.09
C ASP A 16 0.00 -9.19 10.27
N THR A 17 0.30 -8.36 9.26
CA THR A 17 -0.70 -7.81 8.35
C THR A 17 -1.41 -8.93 7.58
N GLU A 18 -0.64 -9.88 7.03
CA GLU A 18 -1.18 -11.04 6.30
C GLU A 18 -2.07 -11.91 7.18
N ALA A 19 -1.67 -12.12 8.44
CA ALA A 19 -2.44 -12.91 9.40
C ALA A 19 -3.74 -12.20 9.82
N LYS A 20 -3.66 -10.90 10.15
CA LYS A 20 -4.84 -10.09 10.54
C LYS A 20 -5.86 -10.01 9.43
N LEU A 21 -5.41 -9.79 8.20
CA LEU A 21 -6.26 -9.72 7.01
C LEU A 21 -6.66 -11.10 6.50
N GLN A 22 -6.28 -12.18 7.20
CA GLN A 22 -6.64 -13.56 6.87
C GLN A 22 -6.35 -13.93 5.41
N SER A 23 -5.21 -13.45 4.88
CA SER A 23 -4.82 -13.60 3.48
C SER A 23 -4.80 -15.06 2.99
N GLN A 24 -4.58 -16.03 3.87
CA GLN A 24 -4.69 -17.47 3.57
C GLN A 24 -6.05 -17.87 3.00
N LYS A 25 -7.14 -17.23 3.46
CA LYS A 25 -8.51 -17.50 2.99
C LYS A 25 -8.70 -17.11 1.51
N ILE A 26 -7.86 -16.21 0.98
CA ILE A 26 -7.88 -15.82 -0.45
C ILE A 26 -7.51 -17.02 -1.32
N PHE A 27 -6.58 -17.85 -0.86
CA PHE A 27 -6.06 -18.98 -1.63
C PHE A 27 -6.91 -20.25 -1.50
N ASP A 28 -7.57 -20.46 -0.36
CA ASP A 28 -8.49 -21.57 -0.16
C ASP A 28 -9.94 -21.28 -0.62
N LYS A 29 -10.19 -20.07 -1.14
CA LYS A 29 -11.49 -19.57 -1.64
C LYS A 29 -12.56 -19.38 -0.57
N SER A 30 -12.20 -19.30 0.70
CA SER A 30 -13.12 -18.95 1.80
C SER A 30 -13.15 -17.45 2.14
N TYR A 31 -12.37 -16.62 1.42
CA TYR A 31 -12.40 -15.16 1.57
C TYR A 31 -13.75 -14.60 1.14
N THR A 32 -14.42 -13.89 2.04
CA THR A 32 -15.78 -13.35 1.81
C THR A 32 -15.73 -11.91 1.32
N LEU A 33 -16.87 -11.42 0.81
CA LEU A 33 -17.01 -10.01 0.45
C LEU A 33 -16.80 -9.09 1.66
N ASN A 34 -17.22 -9.51 2.87
CA ASN A 34 -16.98 -8.72 4.08
C ASN A 34 -15.49 -8.64 4.43
N ASP A 35 -14.74 -9.73 4.28
CA ASP A 35 -13.29 -9.72 4.46
C ASP A 35 -12.62 -8.74 3.46
N TYR A 36 -13.13 -8.67 2.23
CA TYR A 36 -12.66 -7.71 1.22
C TYR A 36 -13.00 -6.26 1.55
N LYS A 37 -14.22 -5.99 2.05
CA LYS A 37 -14.61 -4.66 2.53
C LYS A 37 -13.69 -4.20 3.66
N THR A 38 -13.39 -5.08 4.62
CA THR A 38 -12.45 -4.79 5.70
C THR A 38 -11.05 -4.47 5.16
N LEU A 39 -10.56 -5.23 4.18
CA LEU A 39 -9.29 -4.97 3.53
C LEU A 39 -9.25 -3.59 2.85
N LEU A 40 -10.31 -3.21 2.12
CA LEU A 40 -10.40 -1.89 1.47
C LEU A 40 -10.43 -0.75 2.49
N ILE A 41 -11.12 -0.91 3.62
CA ILE A 41 -11.17 0.11 4.68
C ILE A 41 -9.77 0.37 5.26
N HIS A 42 -8.98 -0.66 5.56
CA HIS A 42 -7.61 -0.49 6.08
C HIS A 42 -6.72 0.22 5.05
N ASN A 43 -6.79 -0.19 3.79
CA ASN A 43 -6.05 0.48 2.72
C ASN A 43 -6.53 1.93 2.53
N TYR A 44 -7.82 2.22 2.69
CA TYR A 44 -8.34 3.60 2.58
C TYR A 44 -7.75 4.50 3.65
N LYS A 45 -7.65 4.01 4.89
CA LYS A 45 -7.01 4.74 5.98
C LYS A 45 -5.53 4.99 5.70
N LEU A 46 -4.82 3.97 5.21
CA LEU A 46 -3.41 4.09 4.83
C LEU A 46 -3.20 5.17 3.76
N ILE A 47 -3.89 5.02 2.63
CA ILE A 47 -3.71 5.89 1.46
C ILE A 47 -4.14 7.32 1.81
N SER A 48 -5.32 7.51 2.42
CA SER A 48 -5.83 8.84 2.77
C SER A 48 -4.92 9.58 3.76
N ARG A 49 -4.25 8.86 4.66
CA ARG A 49 -3.35 9.48 5.63
C ARG A 49 -2.00 9.83 5.03
N TYR A 50 -1.38 8.91 4.31
CA TYR A 50 0.04 9.05 3.94
C TYR A 50 0.27 9.62 2.55
N GLU A 51 -0.65 9.45 1.59
CA GLU A 51 -0.43 9.96 0.24
C GLU A 51 -0.21 11.48 0.20
N PRO A 52 -1.01 12.33 0.90
CA PRO A 52 -0.75 13.77 0.93
C PRO A 52 0.58 14.16 1.60
N GLN A 53 0.95 13.45 2.67
CA GLN A 53 2.22 13.68 3.37
C GLN A 53 3.43 13.30 2.49
N ILE A 54 3.31 12.21 1.74
CA ILE A 54 4.32 11.75 0.78
C ILE A 54 4.45 12.75 -0.38
N GLN A 55 3.32 13.20 -0.94
CA GLN A 55 3.32 14.25 -1.97
C GLN A 55 4.04 15.52 -1.50
N GLU A 56 3.76 15.98 -0.28
CA GLU A 56 4.39 17.16 0.28
C GLU A 56 5.90 16.98 0.51
N LYS A 57 6.30 15.89 1.19
CA LYS A 57 7.69 15.67 1.60
C LYS A 57 8.59 15.25 0.45
N LEU A 58 8.07 14.51 -0.52
CA LEU A 58 8.84 14.00 -1.64
C LEU A 58 8.67 14.82 -2.93
N LYS A 59 8.09 16.03 -2.85
CA LYS A 59 7.93 16.94 -4.00
C LYS A 59 9.23 17.31 -4.71
N ALA A 60 10.37 17.21 -4.01
CA ALA A 60 11.70 17.50 -4.56
C ALA A 60 12.24 16.35 -5.45
N TYR A 61 11.52 15.23 -5.56
CA TYR A 61 11.91 14.03 -6.31
C TYR A 61 10.95 13.78 -7.48
N PRO A 62 10.99 14.60 -8.56
CA PRO A 62 10.08 14.46 -9.70
C PRO A 62 10.17 13.10 -10.40
N GLU A 63 11.31 12.40 -10.30
CA GLU A 63 11.50 11.04 -10.81
C GLU A 63 10.56 10.01 -10.18
N LEU A 64 10.03 10.27 -8.98
CA LEU A 64 9.04 9.40 -8.35
C LEU A 64 7.69 9.40 -9.08
N LYS A 65 7.38 10.47 -9.83
CA LYS A 65 6.10 10.63 -10.55
C LYS A 65 4.89 10.35 -9.64
N LEU A 66 4.86 11.00 -8.47
CA LEU A 66 3.89 10.71 -7.39
C LEU A 66 2.42 10.77 -7.85
N GLU A 67 2.09 11.66 -8.79
CA GLU A 67 0.75 11.73 -9.39
C GLU A 67 0.34 10.44 -10.09
N LEU A 68 1.27 9.77 -10.80
CA LEU A 68 1.01 8.48 -11.43
C LEU A 68 0.94 7.33 -10.42
N ARG A 69 1.42 7.55 -9.20
CA ARG A 69 1.40 6.59 -8.11
C ARG A 69 0.22 6.80 -7.16
N SER A 70 -0.60 7.83 -7.38
CA SER A 70 -1.82 8.08 -6.60
C SER A 70 -2.78 6.90 -6.71
N LYS A 71 -3.35 6.48 -5.57
CA LYS A 71 -4.28 5.34 -5.51
C LYS A 71 -5.64 5.72 -4.94
N ILE A 72 -5.77 6.94 -4.42
CA ILE A 72 -6.93 7.36 -3.65
C ILE A 72 -8.22 7.31 -4.47
N ASP A 73 -8.19 7.70 -5.74
CA ASP A 73 -9.38 7.72 -6.59
C ASP A 73 -9.83 6.31 -6.99
N ALA A 74 -8.88 5.42 -7.33
CA ALA A 74 -9.18 4.02 -7.59
C ALA A 74 -9.82 3.34 -6.36
N LEU A 75 -9.34 3.69 -5.18
CA LEU A 75 -9.87 3.18 -3.91
C LEU A 75 -11.25 3.76 -3.59
N ARG A 76 -11.49 5.05 -3.81
CA ARG A 76 -12.82 5.67 -3.68
C ARG A 76 -13.84 5.03 -4.61
N THR A 77 -13.45 4.70 -5.85
CA THR A 77 -14.31 3.98 -6.79
C THR A 77 -14.74 2.63 -6.23
N ASP A 78 -13.80 1.81 -5.72
CA ASP A 78 -14.12 0.51 -5.13
C ASP A 78 -15.01 0.63 -3.88
N LEU A 79 -14.74 1.62 -3.02
CA LEU A 79 -15.58 1.90 -1.84
C LEU A 79 -17.01 2.25 -2.23
N ASN A 80 -17.19 3.12 -3.24
CA ASN A 80 -18.49 3.53 -3.75
C ASN A 80 -19.25 2.35 -4.37
N ASN A 81 -18.59 1.57 -5.23
CA ASN A 81 -19.18 0.40 -5.88
C ASN A 81 -19.70 -0.63 -4.87
N LEU A 82 -19.03 -0.74 -3.72
CA LEU A 82 -19.39 -1.69 -2.66
C LEU A 82 -20.24 -1.08 -1.53
N ASN A 83 -20.68 0.17 -1.69
CA ASN A 83 -21.45 0.94 -0.71
C ASN A 83 -20.80 0.95 0.68
N ILE A 84 -19.47 1.04 0.73
CA ILE A 84 -18.70 1.10 1.96
C ILE A 84 -18.69 2.55 2.45
N GLN A 85 -19.24 2.77 3.65
CA GLN A 85 -19.13 4.06 4.32
C GLN A 85 -17.78 4.13 5.02
N THR A 86 -17.01 5.18 4.73
CA THR A 86 -15.76 5.47 5.43
C THR A 86 -15.88 6.78 6.17
N GLU A 87 -15.47 6.81 7.43
CA GLU A 87 -15.33 8.06 8.16
C GLU A 87 -14.17 8.87 7.57
N ASN A 88 -14.29 10.19 7.61
CA ASN A 88 -13.18 11.07 7.28
C ASN A 88 -12.07 10.84 8.32
N GLU A 89 -10.91 10.40 7.86
CA GLU A 89 -9.72 10.33 8.70
C GLU A 89 -9.28 11.75 9.07
N ASN A 90 -9.10 12.01 10.38
CA ASN A 90 -8.47 13.25 10.81
C ASN A 90 -7.00 13.20 10.36
N PRO A 91 -6.52 14.20 9.61
CA PRO A 91 -5.15 14.19 9.11
C PRO A 91 -4.18 14.23 10.29
N THR A 92 -3.57 13.09 10.58
CA THR A 92 -2.46 12.98 11.51
C THR A 92 -1.20 13.06 10.69
N HIS A 93 -0.52 14.21 10.75
CA HIS A 93 0.77 14.41 10.12
C HIS A 93 1.86 13.89 11.06
N ASN A 94 2.36 12.70 10.77
CA ASN A 94 3.31 11.98 11.62
C ASN A 94 4.50 11.40 10.85
N LEU A 95 4.62 11.67 9.54
CA LEU A 95 5.90 11.50 8.87
C LEU A 95 6.77 12.71 9.23
N GLU A 96 7.95 12.49 9.79
CA GLU A 96 8.80 13.57 10.30
C GLU A 96 9.71 14.12 9.19
N ASN A 97 10.25 13.25 8.34
CA ASN A 97 11.22 13.62 7.32
C ASN A 97 11.04 12.85 6.00
N GLU A 98 11.87 13.16 5.00
CA GLU A 98 11.83 12.54 3.68
C GLU A 98 12.08 11.02 3.75
N ALA A 99 13.04 10.59 4.58
CA ALA A 99 13.36 9.17 4.73
C ALA A 99 12.16 8.37 5.25
N GLU A 100 11.44 8.88 6.25
CA GLU A 100 10.18 8.27 6.69
C GLU A 100 9.13 8.24 5.57
N ALA A 101 9.01 9.29 4.76
CA ALA A 101 8.08 9.31 3.62
C ALA A 101 8.45 8.27 2.55
N PHE A 102 9.73 8.09 2.25
CA PHE A 102 10.21 7.00 1.41
C PHE A 102 9.87 5.62 1.98
N GLY A 103 9.99 5.45 3.30
CA GLY A 103 9.61 4.23 4.00
C GLY A 103 8.12 3.91 3.90
N ALA A 104 7.26 4.91 4.11
CA ALA A 104 5.82 4.75 3.96
C ALA A 104 5.42 4.45 2.51
N LEU A 105 6.03 5.16 1.54
CA LEU A 105 5.84 4.90 0.12
C LEU A 105 6.29 3.50 -0.27
N TYR A 106 7.37 2.97 0.31
CA TYR A 106 7.82 1.60 0.07
C TYR A 106 6.75 0.56 0.43
N VAL A 107 6.05 0.74 1.55
CA VAL A 107 4.94 -0.15 1.95
C VAL A 107 3.77 -0.02 0.97
N MET A 108 3.39 1.21 0.60
CA MET A 108 2.27 1.48 -0.31
C MET A 108 2.54 1.01 -1.74
N GLU A 109 3.76 1.11 -2.25
CA GLU A 109 4.13 0.59 -3.57
C GLU A 109 4.28 -0.92 -3.53
N GLY A 110 4.90 -1.47 -2.48
CA GLY A 110 5.07 -2.91 -2.31
C GLY A 110 3.74 -3.65 -2.20
N SER A 111 2.73 -3.06 -1.56
CA SER A 111 1.40 -3.67 -1.42
C SER A 111 0.69 -3.86 -2.76
N THR A 112 1.03 -3.11 -3.81
CA THR A 112 0.43 -3.27 -5.14
C THR A 112 0.79 -4.59 -5.82
N LEU A 113 1.97 -5.15 -5.52
CA LEU A 113 2.38 -6.47 -6.00
C LEU A 113 1.47 -7.56 -5.44
N GLY A 114 1.26 -7.54 -4.11
CA GLY A 114 0.33 -8.44 -3.43
C GLY A 114 -1.10 -8.21 -3.89
N GLY A 115 -1.48 -6.94 -4.08
CA GLY A 115 -2.77 -6.52 -4.61
C GLY A 115 -3.16 -7.21 -5.91
N ASN A 116 -2.26 -7.23 -6.91
CA ASN A 116 -2.52 -7.93 -8.16
C ASN A 116 -2.75 -9.44 -7.97
N VAL A 117 -2.00 -10.06 -7.05
CA VAL A 117 -2.20 -11.48 -6.72
C VAL A 117 -3.58 -11.67 -6.09
N ILE A 118 -3.95 -10.83 -5.13
CA ILE A 118 -5.25 -10.84 -4.45
C ILE A 118 -6.37 -10.71 -5.48
N ALA A 119 -6.35 -9.67 -6.31
CA ALA A 119 -7.37 -9.43 -7.33
C ALA A 119 -7.50 -10.63 -8.29
N LYS A 120 -6.37 -11.22 -8.72
CA LYS A 120 -6.37 -12.40 -9.60
C LYS A 120 -6.96 -13.64 -8.93
N GLN A 121 -6.75 -13.84 -7.64
CA GLN A 121 -7.31 -14.99 -6.91
C GLN A 121 -8.78 -14.79 -6.60
N LEU A 122 -9.17 -13.60 -6.13
CA LEU A 122 -10.57 -13.30 -5.80
C LEU A 122 -11.48 -13.39 -7.02
N LYS A 123 -11.02 -12.99 -8.21
CA LYS A 123 -11.77 -13.20 -9.48
C LYS A 123 -12.12 -14.65 -9.80
N LYS A 124 -11.49 -15.64 -9.15
CA LYS A 124 -11.82 -17.06 -9.30
C LYS A 124 -12.88 -17.55 -8.32
N ASN A 125 -13.28 -16.72 -7.37
CA ASN A 125 -14.36 -17.01 -6.42
C ASN A 125 -15.67 -16.39 -6.98
N PRO A 126 -16.74 -17.19 -7.18
CA PRO A 126 -18.03 -16.70 -7.66
C PRO A 126 -18.62 -15.53 -6.86
N GLU A 127 -18.28 -15.42 -5.57
CA GLU A 127 -18.73 -14.29 -4.72
C GLU A 127 -18.23 -12.92 -5.25
N PHE A 128 -17.18 -12.92 -6.07
CA PHE A 128 -16.55 -11.71 -6.61
C PHE A 128 -16.81 -11.50 -8.11
N GLU A 129 -17.74 -12.25 -8.73
CA GLU A 129 -18.03 -12.15 -10.17
C GLU A 129 -18.39 -10.71 -10.61
N ASN A 130 -19.11 -9.98 -9.75
CA ASN A 130 -19.55 -8.61 -10.01
C ASN A 130 -18.70 -7.54 -9.29
N VAL A 131 -17.51 -7.91 -8.81
CA VAL A 131 -16.61 -6.99 -8.09
C VAL A 131 -15.52 -6.49 -9.02
N GLU A 132 -15.42 -5.17 -9.14
CA GLU A 132 -14.28 -4.52 -9.77
C GLU A 132 -13.14 -4.35 -8.76
N PHE A 133 -11.90 -4.42 -9.26
CA PHE A 133 -10.69 -4.33 -8.44
C PHE A 133 -9.86 -3.13 -8.89
N ASN A 134 -10.42 -1.92 -8.82
CA ASN A 134 -9.76 -0.71 -9.32
C ASN A 134 -8.51 -0.40 -8.50
N TYR A 135 -8.57 -0.51 -7.18
CA TYR A 135 -7.44 -0.26 -6.29
C TYR A 135 -6.33 -1.31 -6.44
N PHE A 136 -6.68 -2.59 -6.33
CA PHE A 136 -5.69 -3.67 -6.40
C PHE A 136 -5.18 -3.95 -7.82
N GLY A 137 -5.82 -3.38 -8.83
CA GLY A 137 -5.38 -3.37 -10.23
C GLY A 137 -4.88 -2.02 -10.73
N VAL A 138 -4.60 -1.05 -9.84
CA VAL A 138 -4.39 0.37 -10.17
C VAL A 138 -3.33 0.62 -11.26
N TYR A 139 -2.28 -0.20 -11.33
CA TYR A 139 -1.23 -0.06 -12.35
C TYR A 139 -1.33 -1.09 -13.47
N GLY A 140 -2.21 -2.08 -13.37
CA GLY A 140 -2.30 -3.19 -14.31
C GLY A 140 -0.93 -3.82 -14.60
N GLU A 141 -0.59 -3.93 -15.88
CA GLU A 141 0.69 -4.49 -16.36
C GLU A 141 1.92 -3.70 -15.89
N ASN A 142 1.76 -2.43 -15.52
CA ASN A 142 2.86 -1.57 -15.06
C ASN A 142 3.27 -1.79 -13.61
N THR A 143 2.57 -2.64 -12.85
CA THR A 143 2.84 -2.84 -11.42
C THR A 143 4.28 -3.30 -11.15
N GLY A 144 4.75 -4.30 -11.90
CA GLY A 144 6.12 -4.79 -11.80
C GLY A 144 7.15 -3.70 -12.15
N PRO A 145 7.05 -3.08 -13.35
CA PRO A 145 7.91 -1.96 -13.74
C PRO A 145 7.95 -0.81 -12.73
N TYR A 146 6.80 -0.32 -12.26
CA TYR A 146 6.72 0.80 -11.31
C TYR A 146 7.35 0.47 -9.96
N TRP A 147 7.23 -0.79 -9.51
CA TRP A 147 7.92 -1.26 -8.31
C TRP A 147 9.44 -1.28 -8.47
N GLN A 148 9.95 -1.80 -9.60
CA GLN A 148 11.39 -1.83 -9.84
C GLN A 148 11.97 -0.42 -9.99
N GLU A 149 11.28 0.47 -10.70
CA GLU A 149 11.65 1.89 -10.82
C GLU A 149 11.73 2.54 -9.44
N PHE A 150 10.68 2.39 -8.61
CA PHE A 150 10.67 2.95 -7.27
C PHE A 150 11.80 2.39 -6.39
N LYS A 151 12.00 1.07 -6.39
CA LYS A 151 13.10 0.44 -5.63
C LYS A 151 14.46 0.98 -6.05
N SER A 152 14.70 1.17 -7.35
CA SER A 152 15.94 1.76 -7.84
C SER A 152 16.12 3.19 -7.32
N ILE A 153 15.05 3.98 -7.25
CA ILE A 153 15.09 5.35 -6.74
C ILE A 153 15.40 5.37 -5.24
N ILE A 154 14.67 4.60 -4.42
CA ILE A 154 14.91 4.59 -2.97
C ILE A 154 16.31 4.05 -2.62
N ASP A 155 16.81 3.05 -3.36
CA ASP A 155 18.15 2.52 -3.18
C ASP A 155 19.27 3.50 -3.56
N ASP A 156 19.00 4.44 -4.48
CA ASP A 156 19.90 5.54 -4.85
C ASP A 156 19.82 6.71 -3.86
N LYS A 157 18.63 7.08 -3.40
CA LYS A 157 18.41 8.30 -2.59
C LYS A 157 18.69 8.14 -1.11
N ILE A 158 18.44 6.97 -0.52
CA ILE A 158 18.56 6.78 0.92
C ILE A 158 19.91 6.17 1.28
N THR A 159 20.73 6.97 1.97
CA THR A 159 22.01 6.56 2.57
C THR A 159 21.82 5.86 3.91
N GLU A 160 22.83 5.10 4.36
CA GLU A 160 22.76 4.29 5.59
C GLU A 160 22.41 5.09 6.86
N GLU A 161 22.82 6.37 6.92
CA GLU A 161 22.50 7.24 8.07
C GLU A 161 20.98 7.45 8.25
N HIS A 162 20.21 7.34 7.17
CA HIS A 162 18.76 7.54 7.15
C HIS A 162 17.95 6.23 7.18
N TYR A 163 18.61 5.06 7.29
CA TYR A 163 17.91 3.76 7.28
C TYR A 163 16.91 3.62 8.43
N LYS A 164 17.26 4.14 9.61
CA LYS A 164 16.39 4.06 10.80
C LYS A 164 15.08 4.82 10.59
N ASP A 165 15.16 6.02 10.03
CA ASP A 165 13.99 6.84 9.73
C ASP A 165 13.16 6.20 8.62
N CYS A 166 13.81 5.69 7.58
CA CYS A 166 13.11 4.96 6.53
C CYS A 166 12.32 3.75 7.08
N VAL A 167 12.94 2.96 7.96
CA VAL A 167 12.25 1.87 8.66
C VAL A 167 11.12 2.38 9.57
N ALA A 168 11.31 3.52 10.26
CA ALA A 168 10.27 4.11 11.10
C ALA A 168 9.03 4.50 10.29
N GLY A 169 9.22 5.16 9.14
CA GLY A 169 8.13 5.49 8.21
C GLY A 169 7.39 4.26 7.68
N ALA A 170 8.12 3.21 7.31
CA ALA A 170 7.51 1.95 6.88
C ALA A 170 6.67 1.32 8.01
N LYS A 171 7.18 1.31 9.25
CA LYS A 171 6.43 0.81 10.42
C LYS A 171 5.17 1.63 10.71
N LYS A 172 5.24 2.96 10.56
CA LYS A 172 4.07 3.85 10.67
C LYS A 172 2.99 3.52 9.63
N ALA A 173 3.38 3.15 8.41
CA ALA A 173 2.45 2.67 7.39
C ALA A 173 1.80 1.33 7.78
N TYR A 174 2.58 0.34 8.20
CA TYR A 174 2.06 -0.97 8.62
C TYR A 174 1.05 -0.89 9.77
N GLN A 175 1.18 0.08 10.69
CA GLN A 175 0.22 0.27 11.78
C GLN A 175 -1.23 0.54 11.33
N LEU A 176 -1.44 0.94 10.07
CA LEU A 176 -2.79 1.12 9.50
C LEU A 176 -3.31 -0.10 8.72
N LEU A 177 -2.44 -1.06 8.46
CA LEU A 177 -2.78 -2.33 7.83
C LEU A 177 -2.93 -3.47 8.86
N ALA A 178 -2.23 -3.34 9.99
CA ALA A 178 -2.30 -4.20 11.16
C ALA A 178 -3.31 -3.71 12.20
#